data_AF-N9WWB9-F1
#
_entry.id   AF-N9WWB9-F1
#
_cell.length_a   1.000
_cell.length_b   1.000
_cell.length_c   1.000
_cell.angle_alpha   90.00
_cell.angle_beta   90.00
_cell.angle_gamma   90.00
#
_symmetry.space_group_name_H-M   'P 1'
#
loop_
_entity.id
_entity.type
_entity.pdbx_description
1 polymer ?
#
loop_
_entity_poly.entity_id
_entity_poly.type
_entity_poly.pdbx_seq_one_letter_code
_entity_poly.pdbx_strand_id
1 'polypeptide(L)'
;MRKYVGMVLALICIVTLTACGSDKKITLPELEKITEIEIIKNTSERGKKVTGKEEISKIISELKDNSESTKKESVSDEPTNTEDYICIKFYHDNADDSPSIVYLYKDKDDSFIEQPYSGIWKLKNEIFDNISENLIE
;
A
#
# COMPACT_ATOMS: atom_id res chain seq x y z
N MET A 1 14.48 -21.73 44.06
CA MET A 1 14.96 -20.70 43.10
C MET A 1 15.19 -21.22 41.69
N ARG A 2 15.91 -22.34 41.48
CA ARG A 2 16.20 -22.92 40.13
C ARG A 2 15.00 -23.10 39.17
N LYS A 3 13.82 -23.46 39.69
CA LYS A 3 12.59 -23.70 38.90
C LYS A 3 11.95 -22.42 38.32
N TYR A 4 12.20 -21.26 38.94
CA TYR A 4 11.73 -19.97 38.42
C TYR A 4 12.72 -19.36 37.41
N VAL A 5 14.01 -19.70 37.52
CA VAL A 5 15.04 -19.21 36.58
C VAL A 5 14.76 -19.70 35.16
N GLY A 6 14.41 -20.98 34.98
CA GLY A 6 14.06 -21.52 33.65
C GLY A 6 12.77 -20.93 33.07
N MET A 7 11.77 -20.68 33.93
CA MET A 7 10.49 -20.08 33.54
C MET A 7 10.64 -18.59 33.15
N VAL A 8 11.49 -17.84 33.86
CA VAL A 8 11.84 -16.46 33.51
C VAL A 8 12.65 -16.39 32.21
N LEU A 9 13.59 -17.33 32.00
CA LEU A 9 14.35 -17.40 30.75
C LEU A 9 13.45 -17.68 29.53
N ALA A 10 12.48 -18.58 29.68
CA ALA A 10 11.53 -18.91 28.62
C ALA A 10 10.61 -17.71 28.26
N LEU A 11 10.17 -16.94 29.27
CA LEU A 11 9.39 -15.72 29.06
C LEU A 11 10.19 -14.62 28.34
N ILE A 12 11.48 -14.45 28.64
CA ILE A 12 12.34 -13.48 27.95
C ILE A 12 12.53 -13.84 26.47
N CYS A 13 12.69 -15.13 26.14
CA CYS A 13 12.79 -15.59 24.75
C CYS A 13 11.52 -15.31 23.93
N ILE A 14 10.34 -15.41 24.55
CA ILE A 14 9.05 -15.12 23.88
C ILE A 14 8.94 -13.60 23.58
N VAL A 15 9.43 -12.75 24.47
CA VAL A 15 9.41 -11.28 24.29
C VAL A 15 10.38 -10.82 23.19
N THR A 16 11.48 -11.53 22.95
CA THR A 16 12.42 -11.18 21.86
C THR A 16 11.93 -11.56 20.46
N LEU A 17 10.90 -12.40 20.34
CA LEU A 17 10.37 -12.85 19.04
C LEU A 17 9.37 -11.89 18.39
N THR A 18 8.90 -10.86 19.11
CA THR A 18 7.84 -9.95 18.61
C THR A 18 8.36 -8.65 18.01
N ALA A 19 9.68 -8.45 17.94
CA ALA A 19 10.29 -7.25 17.38
C ALA A 19 10.79 -7.46 15.93
N CYS A 20 9.98 -8.07 15.06
CA CYS A 20 10.25 -8.13 13.63
C CYS A 20 9.49 -6.99 12.90
N GLY A 21 9.65 -5.75 13.37
CA GLY A 21 9.13 -4.56 12.69
C GLY A 21 10.19 -3.98 11.78
N SER A 22 10.43 -4.62 10.64
CA SER A 22 11.32 -4.06 9.61
C SER A 22 10.67 -2.85 8.95
N ASP A 23 11.46 -1.86 8.56
CA ASP A 23 10.99 -0.70 7.79
C ASP A 23 10.74 -1.15 6.34
N LYS A 24 9.68 -1.96 6.15
CA LYS A 24 9.26 -2.47 4.85
C LYS A 24 8.86 -1.28 3.99
N LYS A 25 9.46 -1.16 2.81
CA LYS A 25 9.05 -0.21 1.77
C LYS A 25 7.91 -0.79 0.94
N ILE A 26 7.11 0.09 0.34
CA ILE A 26 6.10 -0.33 -0.63
C ILE A 26 6.77 -0.93 -1.88
N THR A 27 6.20 -2.00 -2.40
CA THR A 27 6.71 -2.67 -3.60
C THR A 27 5.76 -2.43 -4.76
N LEU A 28 6.03 -1.41 -5.58
CA LEU A 28 5.30 -1.19 -6.84
C LEU A 28 6.06 -1.81 -8.02
N PRO A 29 5.35 -2.24 -9.08
CA PRO A 29 5.99 -2.84 -10.25
C PRO A 29 7.03 -1.96 -10.92
N GLU A 30 7.88 -2.60 -11.71
CA GLU A 30 8.87 -1.91 -12.56
C GLU A 30 8.17 -1.24 -13.73
N LEU A 31 8.53 0.02 -14.00
CA LEU A 31 7.95 0.84 -15.06
C LEU A 31 7.97 0.14 -16.43
N GLU A 32 9.04 -0.60 -16.73
CA GLU A 32 9.22 -1.28 -18.02
C GLU A 32 8.19 -2.39 -18.26
N LYS A 33 7.60 -2.94 -17.20
CA LYS A 33 6.63 -4.03 -17.26
C LYS A 33 5.18 -3.55 -17.29
N ILE A 34 4.94 -2.27 -16.98
CA ILE A 34 3.61 -1.70 -16.89
C ILE A 34 3.15 -1.22 -18.27
N THR A 35 1.96 -1.65 -18.66
CA THR A 35 1.29 -1.25 -19.90
C THR A 35 0.29 -0.12 -19.68
N GLU A 36 -0.45 -0.21 -18.58
CA GLU A 36 -1.53 0.70 -18.22
C GLU A 36 -1.66 0.76 -16.70
N ILE A 37 -1.99 1.95 -16.19
CA ILE A 37 -2.55 2.11 -14.84
C ILE A 37 -4.02 2.46 -14.97
N GLU A 38 -4.87 1.81 -14.18
CA GLU A 38 -6.28 2.19 -14.01
C GLU A 38 -6.51 2.71 -12.59
N ILE A 39 -7.01 3.93 -12.47
CA ILE A 39 -7.31 4.60 -11.19
C ILE A 39 -8.83 4.69 -11.06
N ILE A 40 -9.40 4.07 -10.03
CA ILE A 40 -10.84 3.96 -9.82
C ILE A 40 -11.17 4.39 -8.40
N LYS A 41 -12.08 5.35 -8.22
CA LYS A 41 -12.74 5.55 -6.94
C LYS A 41 -13.74 4.41 -6.72
N ASN A 42 -13.74 3.78 -5.55
CA ASN A 42 -14.57 2.61 -5.27
C ASN A 42 -16.09 2.86 -5.42
N THR A 43 -16.53 4.10 -5.26
CA THR A 43 -17.92 4.53 -5.48
C THR A 43 -18.23 4.89 -6.95
N SER A 44 -17.27 4.76 -7.87
CA SER A 44 -17.41 5.08 -9.28
C SER A 44 -17.46 3.81 -10.13
N GLU A 45 -18.31 3.80 -11.15
CA GLU A 45 -18.36 2.72 -12.15
C GLU A 45 -17.26 2.85 -13.22
N ARG A 46 -16.60 4.01 -13.30
CA ARG A 46 -15.55 4.30 -14.29
C ARG A 46 -14.24 4.66 -13.61
N GLY A 47 -13.14 4.17 -14.17
CA GLY A 47 -11.79 4.55 -13.82
C GLY A 47 -11.09 5.32 -14.93
N LYS A 48 -10.09 6.12 -14.55
CA LYS A 48 -9.18 6.77 -15.49
C LYS A 48 -8.07 5.80 -15.87
N LYS A 49 -7.88 5.59 -17.17
CA LYS A 49 -6.77 4.81 -17.72
C LYS A 49 -5.63 5.74 -18.10
N VAL A 50 -4.42 5.40 -17.66
CA VAL A 50 -3.18 6.10 -17.95
C VAL A 50 -2.24 5.15 -18.66
N THR A 51 -1.87 5.48 -19.89
CA THR A 51 -0.96 4.69 -20.74
C THR A 51 0.35 5.43 -21.07
N GLY A 52 0.42 6.73 -20.74
CA GLY A 52 1.61 7.54 -20.96
C GLY A 52 2.73 7.15 -20.01
N LYS A 53 3.86 6.63 -20.53
CA LYS A 53 4.98 6.15 -19.72
C LYS A 53 5.55 7.21 -18.75
N GLU A 54 5.61 8.47 -19.16
CA GLU A 54 6.07 9.57 -18.30
C GLU A 54 5.13 9.80 -17.11
N GLU A 55 3.81 9.79 -17.37
CA GLU A 55 2.79 9.96 -16.33
C GLU A 55 2.75 8.77 -15.38
N ILE A 56 2.82 7.54 -15.91
CA ILE A 56 2.95 6.30 -15.14
C ILE A 56 4.19 6.36 -14.23
N SER A 57 5.34 6.74 -14.80
CA SER A 57 6.59 6.89 -14.05
C SER A 57 6.45 7.88 -12.90
N LYS A 58 5.85 9.04 -13.18
CA LYS A 58 5.59 10.08 -12.19
C LYS A 58 4.72 9.54 -11.05
N ILE A 59 3.58 8.92 -11.36
CA ILE A 59 2.68 8.32 -10.35
C ILE A 59 3.44 7.30 -9.48
N ILE A 60 4.21 6.40 -10.08
CA ILE A 60 4.98 5.38 -9.34
C ILE A 60 6.01 6.03 -8.41
N SER A 61 6.74 7.03 -8.91
CA SER A 61 7.72 7.76 -8.09
C SER A 61 7.06 8.53 -6.95
N GLU A 62 5.94 9.22 -7.21
CA GLU A 62 5.22 9.98 -6.19
C GLU A 62 4.70 9.06 -5.08
N LEU A 63 4.15 7.90 -5.43
CA LEU A 63 3.70 6.91 -4.45
C LEU A 63 4.86 6.30 -3.66
N LYS A 64 5.97 5.93 -4.33
CA LYS A 64 7.15 5.34 -3.67
C LYS A 64 7.84 6.33 -2.73
N ASP A 65 8.15 7.51 -3.23
CA ASP A 65 9.01 8.50 -2.55
C ASP A 65 8.28 9.22 -1.42
N ASN A 66 6.94 9.23 -1.41
CA ASN A 66 6.13 9.88 -0.39
C ASN A 66 5.36 8.89 0.49
N SER A 67 5.77 7.62 0.51
CA SER A 67 5.24 6.60 1.40
C SER A 67 6.21 6.26 2.54
N GLU A 68 5.69 6.21 3.75
CA GLU A 68 6.45 5.90 4.97
C GLU A 68 5.84 4.69 5.68
N SER A 69 6.69 3.76 6.13
CA SER A 69 6.22 2.53 6.78
C SER A 69 5.47 2.83 8.08
N THR A 70 4.26 2.30 8.23
CA THR A 70 3.53 2.36 9.51
C THR A 70 3.81 1.16 10.41
N LYS A 71 4.56 0.17 9.91
CA LYS A 71 4.74 -1.17 10.54
C LYS A 71 3.45 -1.95 10.74
N LYS A 72 2.33 -1.52 10.14
CA LYS A 72 1.07 -2.25 10.13
C LYS A 72 1.02 -3.20 8.93
N GLU A 73 0.53 -4.40 9.17
CA GLU A 73 0.19 -5.38 8.14
C GLU A 73 -1.19 -5.07 7.56
N SER A 74 -1.37 -5.35 6.26
CA SER A 74 -2.69 -5.48 5.64
C SER A 74 -3.08 -6.95 5.67
N VAL A 75 -4.33 -7.25 6.04
CA VAL A 75 -4.83 -8.63 6.21
C VAL A 75 -6.10 -8.90 5.41
N SER A 76 -6.41 -8.01 4.47
CA SER A 76 -7.62 -8.05 3.65
C SER A 76 -7.28 -7.78 2.19
N ASP A 77 -8.21 -8.17 1.30
CA ASP A 77 -8.11 -7.89 -0.13
C ASP A 77 -8.32 -6.41 -0.44
N GLU A 78 -9.12 -5.71 0.38
CA GLU A 78 -9.45 -4.28 0.25
C GLU A 78 -9.41 -3.58 1.63
N PRO A 79 -9.36 -2.23 1.69
CA PRO A 79 -9.48 -1.51 2.95
C PRO A 79 -10.80 -1.84 3.65
N THR A 80 -10.74 -2.17 4.94
CA THR A 80 -11.92 -2.52 5.76
C THR A 80 -12.29 -1.44 6.77
N ASN A 81 -11.43 -0.43 6.92
CA ASN A 81 -11.59 0.69 7.84
C ASN A 81 -12.30 1.91 7.22
N THR A 82 -12.60 1.88 5.93
CA THR A 82 -13.25 2.97 5.19
C THR A 82 -14.14 2.42 4.08
N GLU A 83 -15.20 3.16 3.78
CA GLU A 83 -16.06 2.93 2.61
C GLU A 83 -15.70 3.86 1.44
N ASP A 84 -14.77 4.81 1.62
CA ASP A 84 -14.26 5.70 0.57
C ASP A 84 -12.76 5.44 0.36
N TYR A 85 -12.42 4.88 -0.79
CA TYR A 85 -11.04 4.59 -1.19
C TYR A 85 -10.85 4.64 -2.71
N ILE A 86 -9.61 4.83 -3.11
CA ILE A 86 -9.17 4.79 -4.51
C ILE A 86 -8.41 3.50 -4.73
N CYS A 87 -8.78 2.72 -5.74
CA CYS A 87 -8.08 1.55 -6.21
C CYS A 87 -7.20 1.93 -7.40
N ILE A 88 -5.90 1.62 -7.33
CA ILE A 88 -4.96 1.79 -8.43
C ILE A 88 -4.48 0.41 -8.87
N LYS A 89 -4.78 0.05 -10.11
CA LYS A 89 -4.39 -1.21 -10.75
C LYS A 89 -3.26 -0.97 -11.72
N PHE A 90 -2.19 -1.75 -11.60
CA PHE A 90 -1.04 -1.75 -12.51
C PHE A 90 -1.10 -2.99 -13.40
N TYR A 91 -1.42 -2.81 -14.67
CA TYR A 91 -1.48 -3.88 -15.67
C TYR A 91 -0.10 -4.12 -16.28
N HIS A 92 0.23 -5.39 -16.53
CA HIS A 92 1.55 -5.81 -17.01
C HIS A 92 1.45 -6.52 -18.35
N ASP A 93 2.51 -6.42 -19.16
CA ASP A 93 2.60 -7.06 -20.48
C ASP A 93 2.42 -8.59 -20.47
N ASN A 94 2.60 -9.26 -19.32
CA ASN A 94 2.62 -10.73 -19.19
C ASN A 94 1.85 -11.28 -17.97
N ALA A 95 0.98 -10.49 -17.35
CA ALA A 95 0.15 -11.00 -16.25
C ALA A 95 -1.21 -11.42 -16.82
N ASP A 96 -1.62 -12.67 -16.57
CA ASP A 96 -2.93 -13.24 -16.92
C ASP A 96 -4.09 -12.46 -16.26
N ASP A 97 -4.37 -11.25 -16.76
CA ASP A 97 -5.39 -10.31 -16.30
C ASP A 97 -5.36 -9.96 -14.80
N SER A 98 -4.26 -10.24 -14.10
CA SER A 98 -4.11 -9.96 -12.67
C SER A 98 -3.20 -8.74 -12.46
N PRO A 99 -3.76 -7.53 -12.34
CA PRO A 99 -2.97 -6.35 -12.06
C PRO A 99 -2.40 -6.41 -10.65
N SER A 100 -1.26 -5.74 -10.44
CA SER A 100 -0.86 -5.40 -9.07
C SER A 100 -1.79 -4.29 -8.57
N ILE A 101 -2.23 -4.37 -7.32
CA ILE A 101 -3.23 -3.44 -6.78
C ILE A 101 -2.68 -2.73 -5.54
N VAL A 102 -2.95 -1.44 -5.45
CA VAL A 102 -2.80 -0.66 -4.22
C VAL A 102 -4.06 0.16 -3.98
N TYR A 103 -4.35 0.42 -2.71
CA TYR A 103 -5.49 1.22 -2.29
C TYR A 103 -5.02 2.49 -1.59
N LEU A 104 -5.66 3.61 -1.89
CA LEU A 104 -5.46 4.87 -1.19
C LEU A 104 -6.71 5.25 -0.41
N TYR A 105 -6.55 5.71 0.82
CA TYR A 105 -7.65 6.23 1.62
C TYR A 105 -7.17 7.24 2.66
N LYS A 106 -8.13 7.99 3.21
CA LYS A 106 -7.92 8.81 4.40
C LYS A 106 -8.50 8.10 5.62
N ASP A 107 -7.76 8.11 6.72
CA ASP A 107 -8.28 7.84 8.06
C ASP A 107 -7.98 9.07 8.92
N LYS A 108 -9.04 9.81 9.27
CA LYS A 108 -8.97 11.15 9.90
C LYS A 108 -8.18 12.12 9.01
N ASP A 109 -7.11 12.72 9.55
CA ASP A 109 -6.29 13.74 8.88
C ASP A 109 -5.11 13.14 8.09
N ASP A 110 -4.92 11.82 8.14
CA ASP A 110 -3.79 11.13 7.50
C ASP A 110 -4.26 10.33 6.28
N SER A 111 -3.43 10.35 5.24
CA SER A 111 -3.61 9.51 4.05
C SER A 111 -2.75 8.26 4.14
N PHE A 112 -3.23 7.18 3.55
CA PHE A 112 -2.57 5.88 3.56
C PHE A 112 -2.54 5.28 2.16
N ILE A 113 -1.52 4.46 1.93
CA ILE A 113 -1.46 3.51 0.83
C ILE A 113 -1.40 2.10 1.42
N GLU A 114 -2.26 1.21 0.95
CA GLU A 114 -2.38 -0.15 1.41
C GLU A 114 -2.15 -1.12 0.25
N GLN A 115 -1.31 -2.13 0.50
CA GLN A 115 -1.11 -3.26 -0.42
C GLN A 115 -1.66 -4.52 0.26
N PRO A 116 -2.61 -5.24 -0.38
CA PRO A 116 -3.18 -6.46 0.17
C PRO A 116 -2.11 -7.45 0.64
N TYR A 117 -2.29 -7.97 1.85
CA TYR A 117 -1.39 -8.93 2.51
C TYR A 117 0.08 -8.50 2.59
N SER A 118 0.35 -7.21 2.40
CA SER A 118 1.71 -6.68 2.29
C SER A 118 1.98 -5.57 3.29
N GLY A 119 1.03 -4.68 3.54
CA GLY A 119 1.22 -3.65 4.54
C GLY A 119 0.45 -2.38 4.27
N ILE A 120 0.57 -1.46 5.22
CA ILE A 120 -0.02 -0.13 5.16
C ILE A 120 1.10 0.89 5.39
N TRP A 121 1.19 1.87 4.50
CA TRP A 121 2.13 2.99 4.58
C TRP A 121 1.37 4.28 4.71
N LYS A 122 1.94 5.23 5.45
CA LYS A 122 1.45 6.60 5.50
C LYS A 122 1.86 7.27 4.19
N LEU A 123 0.90 7.89 3.51
CA LEU A 123 1.12 8.65 2.28
C LEU A 123 1.01 10.13 2.62
N LYS A 124 1.85 10.97 2.02
CA LYS A 124 1.65 12.42 2.13
C LYS A 124 0.29 12.82 1.56
N ASN A 125 -0.44 13.64 2.32
CA ASN A 125 -1.76 14.12 1.92
C ASN A 125 -1.75 14.82 0.54
N GLU A 126 -0.69 15.58 0.23
CA GLU A 126 -0.55 16.25 -1.08
C GLU A 126 -0.63 15.28 -2.27
N ILE A 127 -0.09 14.07 -2.12
CA ILE A 127 -0.11 13.06 -3.18
C ILE A 127 -1.49 12.41 -3.28
N PHE A 128 -2.13 12.14 -2.14
CA PHE A 128 -3.52 11.66 -2.13
C PHE A 128 -4.44 12.68 -2.82
N ASP A 129 -4.37 13.95 -2.42
CA ASP A 129 -5.23 15.01 -2.92
C ASP A 129 -5.04 15.16 -4.43
N ASN A 130 -3.78 15.20 -4.91
CA ASN A 130 -3.48 15.25 -6.34
C ASN A 130 -4.08 14.07 -7.12
N ILE A 131 -4.00 12.84 -6.61
CA ILE A 131 -4.61 11.67 -7.26
C ILE A 131 -6.14 11.79 -7.26
N SER A 132 -6.72 12.16 -6.12
CA SER A 132 -8.17 12.22 -5.95
C SER A 132 -8.85 13.32 -6.76
N GLU A 133 -8.17 14.46 -6.94
CA GLU A 133 -8.74 15.64 -7.60
C GLU A 133 -8.35 15.74 -9.07
N ASN A 134 -7.12 15.39 -9.45
CA ASN A 134 -6.61 15.63 -10.80
C ASN A 134 -6.53 14.35 -11.67
N LEU A 135 -6.55 13.16 -11.05
CA LEU A 135 -6.32 11.89 -11.74
C LEU A 135 -7.54 10.95 -11.73
N ILE A 136 -8.70 11.41 -11.23
CA ILE A 136 -9.96 10.63 -11.23
C ILE A 136 -11.09 11.28 -12.05
N GLU A 137 -10.91 12.52 -12.52
CA GLU A 137 -11.88 13.20 -13.42
C GLU A 137 -12.14 12.46 -14.74
#